data_AF-A0AAD8GNI6-F1
#
_entry.id   AF-A0AAD8GNI6-F1
#
_cell.length_a   1.000
_cell.length_b   1.000
_cell.length_c   1.000
_cell.angle_alpha   90.00
_cell.angle_beta   90.00
_cell.angle_gamma   90.00
#
_symmetry.space_group_name_H-M   'P 1'
#
loop_
_entity.id
_entity.type
_entity.pdbx_description
1 polymer ?
#
loop_
_entity_poly.entity_id
_entity_poly.type
_entity_poly.pdbx_seq_one_letter_code
_entity_poly.pdbx_strand_id
1 'polypeptide(L)'
;MMELQCGSGQVLSWMKVEGAEASKWFSDFIGKPSLVQFNKESDSSPLPDYAPTPGYNLVFTYHYQFLVLSQGSLVALKNQLEEPLPVNRFRPSIFINGCEPFA
;
A
#
# COMPACT_ATOMS: atom_id res chain seq x y z
N MET A 1 -22.35 11.95 0.05
CA MET A 1 -20.95 12.22 0.42
C MET A 1 -20.36 10.89 0.82
N MET A 2 -19.33 10.39 0.11
CA MET A 2 -18.77 9.06 0.37
C MET A 2 -17.62 9.21 1.35
N GLU A 3 -17.77 8.68 2.56
CA GLU A 3 -16.69 8.68 3.55
C GLU A 3 -15.72 7.55 3.24
N LEU A 4 -14.46 7.88 2.98
CA LEU A 4 -13.41 6.91 2.64
C LEU A 4 -12.38 6.87 3.76
N GLN A 5 -12.22 5.68 4.36
CA GLN A 5 -11.25 5.41 5.42
C GLN A 5 -10.09 4.58 4.86
N CYS A 6 -8.86 4.94 5.23
CA CYS A 6 -7.66 4.15 4.97
C CYS A 6 -6.97 3.85 6.30
N GLY A 7 -6.92 2.57 6.70
CA GLY A 7 -6.38 2.14 8.00
C GLY A 7 -7.22 2.63 9.19
N SER A 8 -6.57 2.96 10.30
CA SER A 8 -7.20 3.57 11.49
C SER A 8 -7.36 5.10 11.38
N GLY A 9 -7.04 5.69 10.24
CA GLY A 9 -7.12 7.13 9.99
C GLY A 9 -8.54 7.64 9.72
N GLN A 10 -8.77 8.93 9.99
CA GLN A 10 -10.03 9.62 9.70
C GLN A 10 -10.38 9.64 8.21
N VAL A 11 -11.68 9.83 7.96
CA VAL A 11 -12.28 10.02 6.63
C VAL A 11 -11.57 11.13 5.87
N LEU A 12 -10.98 10.80 4.72
CA LEU A 12 -10.13 11.74 3.99
C LEU A 12 -10.96 12.60 3.04
N SER A 13 -11.09 13.91 3.34
CA SER A 13 -11.70 14.94 2.46
C SER A 13 -10.91 15.21 1.17
N TRP A 14 -9.87 14.41 0.90
CA TRP A 14 -8.81 14.64 -0.08
C TRP A 14 -8.86 13.64 -1.25
N MET A 15 -9.88 12.80 -1.28
CA MET A 15 -10.04 11.79 -2.33
C MET A 15 -10.97 12.32 -3.43
N LYS A 16 -10.60 12.08 -4.69
CA LYS A 16 -11.42 12.38 -5.86
C LYS A 16 -11.75 11.08 -6.58
N VAL A 17 -13.00 10.95 -7.05
CA VAL A 17 -13.38 9.81 -7.91
C VAL A 17 -12.51 9.83 -9.17
N GLU A 18 -12.01 8.67 -9.55
CA GLU A 18 -11.19 8.54 -10.75
C GLU A 18 -12.06 8.70 -12.02
N GLY A 19 -11.45 8.97 -13.18
CA GLY A 19 -12.18 9.25 -14.42
C GLY A 19 -13.38 8.32 -14.67
N ALA A 20 -14.48 8.87 -15.21
CA ALA A 20 -15.78 8.20 -15.26
C ALA A 20 -15.73 6.80 -15.92
N GLU A 21 -14.90 6.63 -16.95
CA GLU A 21 -14.71 5.33 -17.62
C GLU A 21 -14.05 4.30 -16.70
N ALA A 22 -12.94 4.66 -16.06
CA ALA A 22 -12.21 3.77 -15.16
C ALA A 22 -13.06 3.42 -13.93
N SER A 23 -13.67 4.41 -13.28
CA SER A 23 -14.54 4.17 -12.13
C SER A 23 -15.75 3.29 -12.49
N LYS A 24 -16.33 3.47 -13.68
CA LYS A 24 -17.41 2.59 -14.16
C LYS A 24 -16.91 1.16 -14.34
N TRP A 25 -15.80 0.96 -15.06
CA TRP A 25 -15.25 -0.37 -15.31
C TRP A 25 -14.95 -1.11 -14.00
N PHE A 26 -14.28 -0.47 -13.05
CA PHE A 26 -13.98 -1.08 -11.75
C PHE A 26 -15.23 -1.36 -10.93
N SER A 27 -16.21 -0.45 -10.96
CA SER A 27 -17.47 -0.65 -10.24
C SER A 27 -18.28 -1.81 -10.80
N ASP A 28 -18.31 -1.96 -12.13
CA ASP A 28 -18.96 -3.08 -12.80
C ASP A 28 -18.24 -4.41 -12.48
N PHE A 29 -16.91 -4.40 -12.44
CA PHE A 29 -16.11 -5.60 -12.14
C PHE A 29 -16.18 -6.03 -10.67
N ILE A 30 -16.09 -5.09 -9.72
CA ILE A 30 -16.07 -5.36 -8.27
C ILE A 30 -17.50 -5.44 -7.68
N GLY A 31 -18.50 -4.86 -8.35
CA GLY A 31 -19.90 -4.85 -7.92
C GLY A 31 -20.25 -3.77 -6.89
N LYS A 32 -19.38 -2.77 -6.70
CA LYS A 32 -19.60 -1.63 -5.79
C LYS A 32 -18.84 -0.40 -6.28
N PRO A 33 -19.28 0.83 -5.94
CA PRO A 33 -18.55 2.05 -6.25
C PRO A 33 -17.11 1.92 -5.79
N SER A 34 -16.18 1.95 -6.74
CA SER A 34 -14.78 1.65 -6.48
C SER A 34 -13.90 2.45 -7.44
N LEU A 35 -12.71 2.78 -6.93
CA LEU A 35 -11.68 3.65 -7.52
C LEU A 35 -11.81 5.13 -7.18
N VAL A 36 -10.81 5.59 -6.43
CA VAL A 36 -10.55 6.98 -6.08
C VAL A 36 -9.07 7.25 -6.21
N GLN A 37 -8.71 8.47 -6.58
CA GLN A 37 -7.34 8.96 -6.56
C GLN A 37 -7.12 9.93 -5.42
N PHE A 38 -5.86 9.99 -4.99
CA PHE A 38 -5.39 11.03 -4.10
C PHE A 38 -5.34 12.37 -4.84
N ASN A 39 -5.87 13.42 -4.21
CA ASN A 39 -5.73 14.77 -4.74
C ASN A 39 -4.30 15.29 -4.47
N LYS A 40 -3.53 15.56 -5.52
CA LYS A 40 -2.15 16.10 -5.37
C LYS A 40 -2.13 17.55 -4.86
N GLU A 41 -3.24 18.26 -4.98
CA GLU A 41 -3.38 19.66 -4.55
C GLU A 41 -3.80 19.78 -3.08
N SER A 42 -4.15 18.67 -2.42
CA SER A 42 -4.46 18.68 -0.99
C SER A 42 -3.21 18.52 -0.14
N ASP A 43 -3.22 19.20 1.01
CA ASP A 43 -2.21 19.01 2.05
C ASP A 43 -2.10 17.54 2.46
N SER A 44 -0.88 17.11 2.70
CA SER A 44 -0.56 15.76 3.15
C SER A 44 -1.18 15.45 4.50
N SER A 45 -1.69 14.22 4.65
CA SER A 45 -2.12 13.72 5.96
C SER A 45 -0.97 13.84 6.97
N PRO A 46 -1.24 14.22 8.24
CA PRO A 46 -0.24 14.15 9.29
C PRO A 46 0.33 12.72 9.35
N LEU A 47 1.65 12.64 9.37
CA LEU A 47 2.35 11.37 9.52
C LEU A 47 2.02 10.76 10.89
N PRO A 48 1.86 9.42 10.97
CA PRO A 48 1.78 8.74 12.27
C PRO A 48 3.01 9.06 13.12
N ASP A 49 2.87 9.04 14.45
CA ASP A 49 3.96 9.35 15.40
C ASP A 49 5.23 8.50 15.19
N TYR A 50 5.08 7.30 14.62
CA TYR A 50 6.19 6.39 14.31
C TYR A 50 6.84 6.62 12.93
N ALA A 51 6.36 7.58 12.14
CA ALA A 51 6.95 8.01 10.88
C ALA A 51 7.66 9.36 11.09
N PRO A 52 8.83 9.39 11.78
CA PRO A 52 9.44 10.61 12.30
C PRO A 52 10.15 11.45 11.23
N THR A 53 9.98 11.16 9.94
CA THR A 53 10.77 11.83 8.90
C THR A 53 9.98 13.02 8.33
N PRO A 54 10.37 14.28 8.64
CA PRO A 54 9.68 15.45 8.11
C PRO A 54 9.78 15.48 6.58
N GLY A 55 8.70 15.90 5.91
CA GLY A 55 8.67 16.07 4.45
C GLY A 55 8.25 14.84 3.65
N TYR A 56 7.79 13.78 4.30
CA TYR A 56 7.30 12.57 3.64
C TYR A 56 5.79 12.45 3.76
N ASN A 57 5.12 12.03 2.68
CA ASN A 57 3.67 11.86 2.64
C ASN A 57 3.34 10.37 2.47
N LEU A 58 2.56 9.82 3.39
CA LEU A 58 1.92 8.52 3.21
C LEU A 58 0.55 8.77 2.56
N VAL A 59 0.24 8.04 1.50
CA VAL A 59 -1.02 8.21 0.75
C VAL A 59 -1.96 7.04 1.03
N PHE A 60 -1.91 6.00 0.19
CA PHE A 60 -2.65 4.74 0.38
C PHE A 60 -1.77 3.61 0.93
N THR A 61 -0.62 3.96 1.51
CA THR A 61 0.32 3.03 2.14
C THR A 61 -0.09 2.81 3.59
N TYR A 62 -0.07 1.57 4.06
CA TYR A 62 -0.51 1.24 5.43
C TYR A 62 0.32 1.95 6.52
N HIS A 63 1.65 1.77 6.51
CA HIS A 63 2.51 2.28 7.59
C HIS A 63 3.81 2.92 7.08
N TYR A 64 4.42 2.40 6.02
CA TYR A 64 5.69 2.89 5.48
C TYR A 64 5.60 3.05 3.96
N GLN A 65 6.42 3.96 3.41
CA GLN A 65 6.48 4.21 1.96
C GLN A 65 7.07 3.04 1.18
N PHE A 66 8.07 2.38 1.76
CA PHE A 66 8.77 1.26 1.15
C PHE A 66 8.64 0.03 2.02
N LEU A 67 8.36 -1.10 1.39
CA LEU A 67 8.50 -2.42 1.97
C LEU A 67 9.67 -3.13 1.29
N VAL A 68 10.69 -3.50 2.06
CA VAL A 68 11.87 -4.20 1.55
C VAL A 68 11.76 -5.68 1.91
N LEU A 69 12.04 -6.55 0.95
CA LEU A 69 12.11 -8.00 1.16
C LEU A 69 13.42 -8.53 0.58
N SER A 70 14.15 -9.34 1.35
CA SER A 70 15.33 -10.04 0.83
C SER A 70 14.99 -11.44 0.33
N GLN A 71 15.74 -11.87 -0.70
CA GLN A 71 15.68 -13.22 -1.22
C GLN A 71 16.07 -14.25 -0.13
N GLY A 72 17.06 -13.92 0.71
CA GLY A 72 17.47 -14.76 1.84
C GLY A 72 16.31 -15.02 2.82
N SER A 73 15.59 -13.97 3.22
CA SER A 73 14.41 -14.10 4.09
C SER A 73 13.30 -14.92 3.45
N LEU A 74 13.05 -14.73 2.15
CA LEU A 74 12.03 -15.51 1.43
C LEU A 74 12.40 -16.99 1.35
N VAL A 75 13.67 -17.33 1.13
CA VAL A 75 14.16 -18.72 1.11
C VAL A 75 14.04 -19.35 2.50
N ALA A 76 14.43 -18.63 3.56
CA ALA A 76 14.27 -19.10 4.93
C ALA A 76 12.81 -19.41 5.27
N LEU A 77 11.88 -18.54 4.85
CA LEU A 77 10.44 -18.77 5.03
C LEU A 77 9.92 -19.94 4.20
N LYS A 78 10.36 -20.09 2.94
CA LYS A 78 9.96 -21.21 2.07
C LYS A 78 10.29 -22.57 2.69
N ASN A 79 11.39 -22.68 3.42
CA ASN A 79 11.79 -23.92 4.10
C ASN A 79 10.88 -24.28 5.30
N GLN A 80 10.01 -23.38 5.75
CA GLN A 80 9.06 -23.60 6.83
C GLN A 80 7.63 -23.87 6.34
N LEU A 81 7.36 -23.73 5.05
CA LEU A 81 6.03 -23.85 4.46
C LEU A 81 5.92 -25.13 3.64
N GLU A 82 4.77 -25.81 3.72
CA GLU A 82 4.46 -26.95 2.85
C GLU A 82 4.37 -26.53 1.38
N GLU A 83 3.81 -25.34 1.12
CA GLU A 83 3.73 -24.74 -0.20
C GLU A 83 4.52 -23.42 -0.26
N PRO A 84 5.50 -23.29 -1.18
CA PRO A 84 6.31 -22.09 -1.28
C PRO A 84 5.49 -20.91 -1.82
N LEU A 85 5.58 -19.77 -1.14
CA LEU A 85 4.89 -18.55 -1.56
C LEU A 85 5.71 -17.74 -2.57
N PRO A 86 5.06 -17.17 -3.61
CA PRO A 86 5.69 -16.24 -4.52
C PRO A 86 5.88 -14.85 -3.88
N VAL A 87 6.88 -14.10 -4.37
CA VAL A 87 7.26 -12.76 -3.88
C VAL A 87 6.07 -11.79 -3.85
N ASN A 88 5.17 -11.87 -4.85
CA ASN A 88 4.02 -10.97 -4.98
C ASN A 88 3.01 -11.07 -3.82
N ARG A 89 3.04 -12.14 -3.01
CA ARG A 89 2.19 -12.26 -1.80
C ARG A 89 2.62 -11.30 -0.68
N PHE A 90 3.87 -10.88 -0.69
CA PHE A 90 4.43 -9.95 0.30
C PHE A 90 4.35 -8.49 -0.15
N ARG A 91 4.08 -8.26 -1.44
CA ARG A 91 3.96 -6.91 -2.06
C ARG A 91 5.15 -5.97 -1.71
N PRO A 92 6.42 -6.43 -1.79
CA PRO A 92 7.54 -5.54 -1.53
C PRO A 92 7.62 -4.46 -2.61
N SER A 93 7.99 -3.24 -2.21
CA SER A 93 8.38 -2.18 -3.13
C SER A 93 9.80 -2.41 -3.65
N ILE A 94 10.65 -3.06 -2.86
CA ILE A 94 12.06 -3.33 -3.18
C ILE A 94 12.37 -4.79 -2.82
N PHE A 95 12.91 -5.54 -3.79
CA PHE A 95 13.34 -6.91 -3.59
C PHE A 95 14.86 -7.00 -3.79
N ILE A 96 15.58 -7.47 -2.77
CA ILE A 96 17.06 -7.48 -2.73
C ILE A 96 17.62 -8.91 -2.64
N ASN A 97 18.83 -9.12 -3.15
CA ASN A 97 19.57 -10.38 -3.07
C ASN A 97 20.97 -10.15 -2.48
N GLY A 98 21.70 -11.25 -2.24
CA GLY A 98 23.09 -11.17 -1.76
C GLY A 98 23.26 -10.81 -0.29
N CYS A 99 22.22 -10.98 0.53
CA CYS A 99 22.29 -10.82 1.98
C CYS A 99 21.80 -12.08 2.71
N GLU A 100 22.24 -12.21 3.97
CA GLU A 100 21.79 -13.27 4.86
C GLU A 100 20.28 -13.15 5.16
N PRO A 101 19.60 -14.25 5.52
CA PRO A 101 18.20 -14.19 5.93
C PRO A 101 18.00 -13.17 7.06
N PHE A 102 16.98 -12.31 6.91
CA PHE A 102 16.57 -11.28 7.87
C PHE A 102 17.59 -10.15 8.14
N ALA A 103 18.58 -9.98 7.25
CA ALA A 103 19.52 -8.86 7.26
C ALA A 103 18.91 -7.52 6.81
#